data_AF-C1GUU6-F1
#
_entry.id   AF-C1GUU6-F1
#
_cell.length_a   1.000
_cell.length_b   1.000
_cell.length_c   1.000
_cell.angle_alpha   90.00
_cell.angle_beta   90.00
_cell.angle_gamma   90.00
#
_symmetry.space_group_name_H-M   'P 1'
#
loop_
_entity.id
_entity.type
_entity.pdbx_description
1 polymer ?
#
loop_
_entity_poly.entity_id
_entity_poly.type
_entity_poly.pdbx_seq_one_letter_code
_entity_poly.pdbx_strand_id
1 'polypeptide(L)'
;MIKETKPNDYPRIYLFGDSLTERACYESDNGFAWKLGEYYDRRVEVVNAGYSGQTTKSLRKTFEKCIIQVIEKRGPPAPLFISIFLGANDACLLYTDPYVPLPEFEEHIRYYVNSIVDHPGTQETKVILITPPPVDIPSDRMGLVNPLPEVEGVLKSVARMGRGHRTWASKRAFAEKIVEIGKEFERKTDRVAVLDFWTAVTKFACEEKVPEGGGFDKLDLKERLPGSGMPGAAEFGREYFIDGLHFGSKGYEILTRELFGLLLSKWPELEKQNFPLRE
;
A
#
# COMPACT_ATOMS: atom_id res chain seq x y z
N MET A 1 8.80 8.33 -43.74
CA MET A 1 7.74 7.38 -43.32
C MET A 1 7.54 7.56 -41.84
N ILE A 2 6.39 8.08 -41.40
CA ILE A 2 6.03 8.09 -39.98
C ILE A 2 5.70 6.63 -39.66
N LYS A 3 6.45 5.98 -38.75
CA LYS A 3 6.08 4.64 -38.30
C LYS A 3 4.76 4.79 -37.55
N GLU A 4 3.69 4.18 -38.06
CA GLU A 4 2.47 4.02 -37.27
C GLU A 4 2.83 3.31 -35.96
N THR A 5 2.74 4.04 -34.85
CA THR A 5 2.88 3.49 -33.51
C THR A 5 1.71 2.56 -33.23
N LYS A 6 1.99 1.28 -32.95
CA LYS A 6 0.97 0.33 -32.49
C LYS A 6 0.73 0.52 -30.99
N PRO A 7 -0.43 0.14 -30.43
CA PRO A 7 -0.68 0.17 -28.98
C PRO A 7 0.41 -0.53 -28.12
N ASN A 8 1.17 -1.46 -28.72
CA ASN A 8 2.29 -2.14 -28.08
C ASN A 8 3.60 -1.34 -28.00
N ASP A 9 3.69 -0.15 -28.60
CA ASP A 9 4.94 0.62 -28.67
C ASP A 9 5.17 1.53 -27.46
N TYR A 10 4.16 1.71 -26.59
CA TYR A 10 4.24 2.67 -25.48
C TYR A 10 4.80 2.06 -24.18
N PRO A 11 5.47 2.83 -23.34
CA PRO A 11 5.79 2.39 -21.98
C PRO A 11 4.52 2.10 -21.17
N ARG A 12 4.59 1.11 -20.27
CA ARG A 12 3.51 0.70 -19.36
C ARG A 12 3.92 0.79 -17.90
N ILE A 13 2.93 1.00 -17.05
CA ILE A 13 3.03 0.82 -15.60
C ILE A 13 2.01 -0.25 -15.21
N TYR A 14 2.40 -1.19 -14.35
CA TYR A 14 1.48 -2.17 -13.79
C TYR A 14 1.29 -1.92 -12.30
N LEU A 15 0.04 -1.82 -11.87
CA LEU A 15 -0.33 -1.65 -10.47
C LEU A 15 -0.93 -2.96 -9.99
N PHE A 16 -0.13 -3.78 -9.31
CA PHE A 16 -0.54 -5.10 -8.85
C PHE A 16 -0.91 -5.07 -7.38
N GLY A 17 -2.11 -5.52 -7.04
CA GLY A 17 -2.56 -5.51 -5.65
C GLY A 17 -3.95 -6.10 -5.42
N ASP A 18 -4.50 -5.80 -4.25
CA ASP A 18 -5.84 -6.22 -3.83
C ASP A 18 -6.91 -5.15 -4.15
N SER A 19 -7.99 -5.10 -3.36
CA SER A 19 -9.07 -4.12 -3.53
C SER A 19 -8.60 -2.66 -3.41
N LEU A 20 -7.54 -2.39 -2.64
CA LEU A 20 -6.98 -1.04 -2.54
C LEU A 20 -6.36 -0.58 -3.86
N THR A 21 -5.82 -1.52 -4.64
CA THR A 21 -5.33 -1.24 -5.99
C THR A 21 -6.47 -1.21 -6.99
N GLU A 22 -7.44 -2.12 -6.89
CA GLU A 22 -8.61 -2.17 -7.79
C GLU A 22 -9.36 -0.84 -7.78
N ARG A 23 -9.64 -0.31 -6.58
CA ARG A 23 -10.36 0.94 -6.38
C ARG A 23 -9.54 2.19 -6.72
N ALA A 24 -8.23 2.07 -6.93
CA ALA A 24 -7.37 3.22 -7.24
C ALA A 24 -7.63 3.83 -8.62
N CYS A 25 -8.48 3.22 -9.45
CA CYS A 25 -8.91 3.79 -10.73
C CYS A 25 -10.03 4.85 -10.60
N TYR A 26 -10.62 5.02 -9.41
CA TYR A 26 -11.71 5.97 -9.22
C TYR A 26 -11.21 7.40 -9.01
N GLU A 27 -11.63 8.30 -9.89
CA GLU A 27 -11.43 9.75 -9.78
C GLU A 27 -12.03 10.31 -8.49
N SER A 28 -13.24 9.86 -8.12
CA SER A 28 -13.95 10.29 -6.90
C SER A 28 -13.15 10.09 -5.62
N ASP A 29 -12.26 9.10 -5.63
CA ASP A 29 -11.49 8.70 -4.47
C ASP A 29 -10.08 9.33 -4.52
N ASN A 30 -9.75 10.16 -5.51
CA ASN A 30 -8.37 10.59 -5.82
C ASN A 30 -7.40 9.42 -6.01
N GLY A 31 -7.88 8.31 -6.57
CA GLY A 31 -7.14 7.07 -6.66
C GLY A 31 -5.80 7.21 -7.39
N PHE A 32 -4.75 6.56 -6.86
CA PHE A 32 -3.39 6.72 -7.37
C PHE A 32 -3.22 6.21 -8.82
N ALA A 33 -4.01 5.22 -9.26
CA ALA A 33 -3.98 4.76 -10.65
C ALA A 33 -4.56 5.81 -11.61
N TRP A 34 -5.66 6.45 -11.21
CA TRP A 34 -6.23 7.56 -11.96
C TRP A 34 -5.26 8.74 -12.01
N LYS A 35 -4.67 9.13 -10.87
CA LYS A 35 -3.67 10.20 -10.77
C LYS A 35 -2.41 9.94 -11.60
N LEU A 36 -1.94 8.69 -11.68
CA LEU A 36 -0.86 8.31 -12.61
C LEU A 36 -1.28 8.50 -14.07
N GLY A 37 -2.52 8.11 -14.41
CA GLY A 37 -3.09 8.33 -15.75
C GLY A 37 -3.13 9.81 -16.13
N GLU A 38 -3.61 10.66 -15.21
CA GLU A 38 -3.61 12.12 -15.38
C GLU A 38 -2.18 12.67 -15.54
N TYR A 39 -1.26 12.26 -14.66
CA TYR A 39 0.12 12.75 -14.68
C TYR A 39 0.81 12.44 -16.00
N TYR A 40 0.72 11.19 -16.46
CA TYR A 40 1.38 10.78 -17.70
C TYR A 40 0.65 11.25 -18.96
N ASP A 41 -0.61 11.72 -18.88
CA ASP A 41 -1.39 12.32 -19.97
C ASP A 41 -1.10 11.69 -21.34
N ARG A 42 -1.64 10.49 -21.58
CA ARG A 42 -1.49 9.77 -22.84
C ARG A 42 -0.03 9.51 -23.25
N ARG A 43 0.96 9.52 -22.34
CA ARG A 43 2.36 9.11 -22.65
C ARG A 43 2.66 7.69 -22.22
N VAL A 44 2.14 7.28 -21.06
CA VAL A 44 2.37 5.96 -20.44
C VAL A 44 1.04 5.30 -20.13
N GLU A 45 0.87 4.04 -20.51
CA GLU A 45 -0.35 3.28 -20.20
C GLU A 45 -0.29 2.74 -18.77
N VAL A 46 -1.29 3.09 -17.95
CA VAL A 46 -1.41 2.61 -16.58
C VAL A 46 -2.38 1.42 -16.56
N VAL A 47 -1.85 0.25 -16.23
CA VAL A 47 -2.62 -1.00 -16.12
C VAL A 47 -2.94 -1.25 -14.66
N ASN A 48 -4.21 -1.12 -14.29
CA ASN A 48 -4.69 -1.50 -12.96
C ASN A 48 -4.95 -3.02 -12.91
N ALA A 49 -4.11 -3.72 -12.16
CA ALA A 49 -4.21 -5.15 -11.88
C ALA A 49 -4.48 -5.39 -10.38
N GLY A 50 -5.51 -4.69 -9.87
CA GLY A 50 -6.07 -4.91 -8.55
C GLY A 50 -7.14 -6.01 -8.55
N TYR A 51 -7.15 -6.82 -7.50
CA TYR A 51 -8.08 -7.94 -7.38
C TYR A 51 -8.71 -7.99 -5.99
N SER A 52 -9.99 -7.61 -5.89
CA SER A 52 -10.68 -7.53 -4.60
C SER A 52 -10.75 -8.86 -3.85
N GLY A 53 -10.62 -8.78 -2.52
CA GLY A 53 -10.72 -9.92 -1.59
C GLY A 53 -9.57 -10.94 -1.69
N GLN A 54 -8.51 -10.64 -2.44
CA GLN A 54 -7.39 -11.57 -2.64
C GLN A 54 -6.27 -11.37 -1.61
N THR A 55 -5.54 -12.44 -1.31
CA THR A 55 -4.32 -12.43 -0.49
C THR A 55 -3.09 -12.63 -1.37
N THR A 56 -1.90 -12.46 -0.79
CA THR A 56 -0.66 -12.82 -1.49
C THR A 56 -0.66 -14.26 -1.98
N LYS A 57 -1.29 -15.19 -1.26
CA LYS A 57 -1.37 -16.61 -1.64
C LYS A 57 -2.24 -16.83 -2.87
N SER A 58 -3.46 -16.30 -2.86
CA SER A 58 -4.44 -16.55 -3.92
C SER A 58 -4.03 -15.92 -5.25
N LEU A 59 -3.20 -14.88 -5.20
CA LEU A 59 -2.73 -14.15 -6.37
C LEU A 59 -1.56 -14.77 -7.13
N ARG A 60 -0.90 -15.82 -6.62
CA ARG A 60 0.31 -16.39 -7.27
C ARG A 60 0.10 -16.71 -8.74
N LYS A 61 -0.98 -17.43 -9.06
CA LYS A 61 -1.31 -17.80 -10.46
C LYS A 61 -1.74 -16.60 -11.30
N THR A 62 -2.45 -15.66 -10.68
CA THR A 62 -2.90 -14.43 -11.33
C THR A 62 -1.71 -13.54 -11.70
N PHE A 63 -0.74 -13.40 -10.82
CA PHE A 63 0.49 -12.66 -11.07
C PHE A 63 1.25 -13.23 -12.28
N GLU A 64 1.51 -14.53 -12.29
CA GLU A 64 2.22 -15.20 -13.39
C GLU A 64 1.49 -14.98 -14.73
N LYS A 65 0.17 -15.21 -14.75
CA LYS A 65 -0.64 -15.12 -15.96
C LYS A 65 -0.88 -13.70 -16.45
N CYS A 66 -1.17 -12.77 -15.53
CA CYS A 66 -1.67 -11.44 -15.87
C CYS A 66 -0.57 -10.36 -15.86
N ILE A 67 0.57 -10.63 -15.22
CA ILE A 67 1.71 -9.72 -15.20
C ILE A 67 2.86 -10.30 -16.03
N ILE A 68 3.47 -11.41 -15.59
CA ILE A 68 4.70 -11.95 -16.21
C ILE A 68 4.46 -12.37 -17.66
N GLN A 69 3.50 -13.26 -17.91
CA GLN A 69 3.19 -13.74 -19.26
C GLN A 69 2.67 -12.64 -20.19
N VAL A 70 1.98 -11.62 -19.65
CA VAL A 70 1.54 -10.46 -20.44
C VAL A 70 2.73 -9.62 -20.88
N ILE A 71 3.70 -9.38 -19.99
CA ILE A 71 4.94 -8.66 -20.31
C ILE A 71 5.74 -9.44 -21.35
N GLU A 72 5.94 -10.74 -21.16
CA GLU A 72 6.67 -11.61 -22.09
C GLU A 72 6.02 -11.60 -23.49
N LYS A 73 4.70 -11.80 -23.56
CA LYS A 73 3.97 -11.83 -24.84
C LYS A 73 4.00 -10.47 -25.55
N ARG A 74 4.01 -9.37 -24.81
CA ARG A 74 4.06 -8.03 -25.37
C ARG A 74 5.44 -7.71 -25.97
N GLY A 75 6.51 -8.16 -25.30
CA GLY A 75 7.87 -7.78 -25.65
C GLY A 75 8.18 -6.32 -25.30
N PRO A 76 9.28 -5.77 -25.85
CA PRO A 76 9.71 -4.39 -25.58
C PRO A 76 8.67 -3.33 -26.00
N PRO A 77 8.66 -2.14 -25.35
CA PRO A 77 9.50 -1.78 -24.21
C PRO A 77 9.04 -2.45 -22.90
N ALA A 78 10.01 -2.67 -22.00
CA ALA A 78 9.72 -3.15 -20.64
C ALA A 78 8.83 -2.15 -19.88
N PRO A 79 8.02 -2.61 -18.90
CA PRO A 79 7.30 -1.69 -18.02
C PRO A 79 8.25 -0.74 -17.32
N LEU A 80 7.83 0.51 -17.11
CA LEU A 80 8.59 1.52 -16.38
C LEU A 80 8.74 1.10 -14.91
N PHE A 81 7.61 0.80 -14.28
CA PHE A 81 7.60 0.23 -12.94
C PHE A 81 6.39 -0.68 -12.72
N ILE A 82 6.52 -1.54 -11.72
CA ILE A 82 5.44 -2.38 -11.19
C ILE A 82 5.31 -2.08 -9.70
N SER A 83 4.14 -1.63 -9.24
CA SER A 83 3.87 -1.53 -7.81
C SER A 83 3.25 -2.84 -7.31
N ILE A 84 3.68 -3.30 -6.14
CA ILE A 84 3.08 -4.42 -5.41
C ILE A 84 2.49 -3.86 -4.13
N PHE A 85 1.16 -3.82 -4.03
CA PHE A 85 0.44 -3.30 -2.89
C PHE A 85 -0.55 -4.35 -2.35
N LEU A 86 -0.06 -5.16 -1.41
CA LEU A 86 -0.72 -6.35 -0.89
C LEU A 86 -0.51 -6.46 0.63
N GLY A 87 -1.28 -7.37 1.25
CA GLY A 87 -1.19 -7.67 2.68
C GLY A 87 -2.34 -7.13 3.50
N ALA A 88 -3.25 -6.36 2.90
CA ALA A 88 -4.40 -5.83 3.61
C ALA A 88 -5.35 -6.96 4.07
N ASN A 89 -5.52 -7.99 3.24
CA ASN A 89 -6.33 -9.17 3.56
C ASN A 89 -5.54 -10.22 4.34
N ASP A 90 -4.25 -10.43 3.99
CA ASP A 90 -3.37 -11.39 4.65
C ASP A 90 -3.24 -11.15 6.17
N ALA A 91 -3.23 -9.89 6.59
CA ALA A 91 -3.12 -9.47 7.98
C ALA A 91 -4.46 -9.38 8.73
N CYS A 92 -5.59 -9.71 8.08
CA CYS A 92 -6.92 -9.49 8.66
C CYS A 92 -7.33 -10.65 9.58
N LEU A 93 -7.66 -10.34 10.84
CA LEU A 93 -8.16 -11.32 11.83
C LEU A 93 -9.66 -11.14 12.15
N LEU A 94 -10.36 -10.29 11.40
CA LEU A 94 -11.78 -9.98 11.63
C LEU A 94 -12.73 -10.99 10.98
N TYR A 95 -12.33 -11.60 9.88
CA TYR A 95 -13.14 -12.57 9.12
C TYR A 95 -12.67 -14.00 9.38
N THR A 96 -13.51 -14.99 9.07
CA THR A 96 -13.20 -16.41 9.28
C THR A 96 -12.07 -16.94 8.38
N ASP A 97 -11.72 -16.21 7.33
CA ASP A 97 -10.50 -16.34 6.51
C ASP A 97 -10.40 -15.12 5.55
N PRO A 98 -9.24 -14.84 4.89
CA PRO A 98 -8.00 -15.63 4.85
C PRO A 98 -6.82 -14.88 5.48
N TYR A 99 -6.41 -15.31 6.67
CA TYR A 99 -5.13 -14.91 7.26
C TYR A 99 -4.00 -15.71 6.61
N VAL A 100 -2.91 -15.05 6.21
CA VAL A 100 -1.71 -15.71 5.67
C VAL A 100 -0.57 -15.49 6.66
N PRO A 101 -0.01 -16.54 7.29
CA PRO A 101 1.08 -16.37 8.26
C PRO A 101 2.28 -15.60 7.69
N LEU A 102 2.91 -14.76 8.51
CA LEU A 102 4.03 -13.90 8.10
C LEU A 102 5.15 -14.62 7.31
N PRO A 103 5.60 -15.84 7.66
CA PRO A 103 6.61 -16.54 6.85
C PRO A 103 6.14 -16.86 5.43
N GLU A 104 4.88 -17.26 5.26
CA GLU A 104 4.28 -17.54 3.95
C GLU A 104 4.08 -16.23 3.16
N PHE A 105 3.60 -15.18 3.83
CA PHE A 105 3.50 -13.84 3.25
C PHE A 105 4.86 -13.33 2.74
N GLU A 106 5.91 -13.46 3.55
CA GLU A 106 7.27 -13.08 3.17
C GLU A 106 7.76 -13.84 1.92
N GLU A 107 7.56 -15.16 1.87
CA GLU A 107 7.90 -15.96 0.70
C GLU A 107 7.21 -15.45 -0.57
N HIS A 108 5.92 -15.11 -0.45
CA HIS A 108 5.13 -14.63 -1.59
C HIS A 108 5.63 -13.28 -2.10
N ILE A 109 5.89 -12.32 -1.21
CA ILE A 109 6.39 -11.01 -1.59
C ILE A 109 7.77 -11.13 -2.24
N ARG A 110 8.67 -11.94 -1.66
CA ARG A 110 10.00 -12.19 -2.25
C ARG A 110 9.90 -12.82 -3.63
N TYR A 111 9.00 -13.77 -3.82
CA TYR A 111 8.75 -14.34 -5.14
C TYR A 111 8.31 -13.27 -6.14
N TYR A 112 7.31 -12.44 -5.81
CA TYR A 112 6.84 -11.41 -6.73
C TYR A 112 7.95 -10.43 -7.15
N VAL A 113 8.78 -9.99 -6.20
CA VAL A 113 9.90 -9.11 -6.50
C VAL A 113 10.95 -9.81 -7.36
N ASN A 114 11.38 -11.01 -6.99
CA ASN A 114 12.39 -11.77 -7.76
C ASN A 114 11.89 -12.09 -9.17
N SER A 115 10.63 -12.48 -9.33
CA SER A 115 10.01 -12.71 -10.64
C SER A 115 10.02 -11.49 -11.56
N ILE A 116 10.14 -10.27 -11.03
CA ILE A 116 10.28 -9.05 -11.83
C ILE A 116 11.75 -8.67 -12.00
N VAL A 117 12.54 -8.75 -10.93
CA VAL A 117 13.94 -8.33 -10.95
C VAL A 117 14.79 -9.24 -11.84
N ASP A 118 14.54 -10.56 -11.80
CA ASP A 118 15.33 -11.57 -12.49
C ASP A 118 14.83 -11.87 -13.91
N HIS A 119 13.65 -11.37 -14.29
CA HIS A 119 13.03 -11.70 -15.57
C HIS A 119 13.65 -10.88 -16.73
N PRO A 120 14.05 -11.52 -17.86
CA PRO A 120 14.75 -10.85 -18.95
C PRO A 120 13.95 -9.70 -19.60
N GLY A 121 12.63 -9.84 -19.70
CA GLY A 121 11.74 -8.82 -20.28
C GLY A 121 11.50 -7.59 -19.38
N THR A 122 12.08 -7.58 -18.17
CA THR A 122 11.85 -6.54 -17.16
C THR A 122 13.16 -5.97 -16.62
N GLN A 123 14.28 -6.13 -17.32
CA GLN A 123 15.62 -5.68 -16.86
C GLN A 123 15.69 -4.21 -16.44
N GLU A 124 14.93 -3.33 -17.11
CA GLU A 124 14.87 -1.90 -16.78
C GLU A 124 13.71 -1.53 -15.84
N THR A 125 12.81 -2.47 -15.59
CA THR A 125 11.60 -2.26 -14.80
C THR A 125 11.95 -2.06 -13.34
N LYS A 126 11.43 -0.97 -12.78
CA LYS A 126 11.52 -0.66 -11.35
C LYS A 126 10.38 -1.37 -10.59
N VAL A 127 10.58 -1.63 -9.30
CA VAL A 127 9.58 -2.26 -8.43
C VAL A 127 9.36 -1.39 -7.21
N ILE A 128 8.09 -1.09 -6.89
CA ILE A 128 7.71 -0.37 -5.68
C ILE A 128 6.92 -1.32 -4.80
N LEU A 129 7.47 -1.66 -3.63
CA LEU A 129 6.71 -2.32 -2.58
C LEU A 129 5.98 -1.27 -1.75
N ILE A 130 4.67 -1.42 -1.59
CA ILE A 130 3.84 -0.53 -0.76
C ILE A 130 3.34 -1.33 0.43
N THR A 131 3.59 -0.85 1.65
CA THR A 131 3.09 -1.51 2.88
C THR A 131 1.56 -1.49 2.95
N PRO A 132 0.90 -2.56 3.42
CA PRO A 132 -0.54 -2.52 3.68
C PRO A 132 -0.89 -1.40 4.68
N PRO A 133 -2.07 -0.78 4.58
CA PRO A 133 -2.47 0.29 5.49
C PRO A 133 -2.82 -0.23 6.90
N PRO A 134 -2.91 0.67 7.89
CA PRO A 134 -3.59 0.36 9.14
C PRO A 134 -5.07 0.05 8.89
N VAL A 135 -5.74 -0.44 9.93
CA VAL A 135 -7.21 -0.53 10.00
C VAL A 135 -7.71 0.51 10.99
N ASP A 136 -8.86 1.11 10.73
CA ASP A 136 -9.47 2.07 11.64
C ASP A 136 -10.45 1.37 12.58
N ILE A 137 -9.96 0.90 13.72
CA ILE A 137 -10.78 0.31 14.76
C ILE A 137 -11.27 1.41 15.70
N PRO A 138 -12.59 1.61 15.84
CA PRO A 138 -13.13 2.55 16.81
C PRO A 138 -12.65 2.23 18.23
N SER A 139 -12.20 3.26 18.94
CA SER A 139 -11.98 3.15 20.38
C SER A 139 -13.30 3.39 21.11
N ASP A 140 -13.53 2.69 22.23
CA ASP A 140 -14.63 3.03 23.11
C ASP A 140 -14.35 4.38 23.77
N ARG A 141 -14.89 5.46 23.21
CA ARG A 141 -14.81 6.80 23.81
C ARG A 141 -15.70 6.94 25.05
N MET A 142 -16.55 5.97 25.35
CA MET A 142 -17.42 5.97 26.51
C MET A 142 -16.68 5.59 27.80
N GLY A 143 -15.38 5.29 27.71
CA GLY A 143 -14.49 5.12 28.86
C GLY A 143 -14.51 6.37 29.74
N LEU A 144 -15.16 6.23 30.90
CA LEU A 144 -15.16 7.09 32.09
C LEU A 144 -14.17 8.26 31.98
N VAL A 145 -14.64 9.51 32.02
CA VAL A 145 -13.75 10.68 32.16
C VAL A 145 -12.87 10.44 33.39
N ASN A 146 -11.58 10.18 33.17
CA ASN A 146 -10.59 9.82 34.19
C ASN A 146 -10.91 8.52 34.97
N PRO A 147 -10.75 7.33 34.37
CA PRO A 147 -10.87 6.09 35.14
C PRO A 147 -9.73 6.03 36.18
N LEU A 148 -9.97 5.35 37.30
CA LEU A 148 -8.89 5.00 38.22
C LEU A 148 -7.81 4.18 37.48
N PRO A 149 -6.52 4.28 37.84
CA PRO A 149 -5.44 3.56 37.15
C PRO A 149 -5.69 2.05 37.02
N GLU A 150 -6.32 1.44 38.01
CA GLU A 150 -6.72 0.03 38.03
C GLU A 150 -7.74 -0.28 36.92
N VAL A 151 -8.75 0.58 36.75
CA VAL A 151 -9.76 0.47 35.71
C VAL A 151 -9.15 0.73 34.34
N GLU A 152 -8.24 1.70 34.20
CA GLU A 152 -7.52 1.95 32.96
C GLU A 152 -6.70 0.73 32.52
N GLY A 153 -6.01 0.08 33.46
CA GLY A 153 -5.25 -1.15 33.21
C GLY A 153 -6.13 -2.29 32.69
N VAL A 154 -7.30 -2.49 33.29
CA VAL A 154 -8.27 -3.50 32.85
C VAL A 154 -8.80 -3.18 31.44
N LEU A 155 -9.19 -1.93 31.17
CA LEU A 155 -9.69 -1.52 29.86
C LEU A 155 -8.64 -1.74 28.75
N LYS A 156 -7.37 -1.41 29.00
CA LYS A 156 -6.27 -1.68 28.05
C LYS A 156 -6.08 -3.18 27.82
N SER A 157 -6.14 -3.99 28.88
CA SER A 157 -6.03 -5.45 28.75
C SER A 157 -7.15 -6.04 27.89
N VAL A 158 -8.40 -5.64 28.14
CA VAL A 158 -9.56 -6.05 27.35
C VAL A 158 -9.43 -5.62 25.90
N ALA A 159 -9.03 -4.36 25.64
CA ALA A 159 -8.82 -3.86 24.28
C ALA A 159 -7.76 -4.66 23.52
N ARG A 160 -6.61 -4.98 24.15
CA ARG A 160 -5.56 -5.82 23.53
C ARG A 160 -6.04 -7.22 23.17
N MET A 161 -6.92 -7.80 23.98
CA MET A 161 -7.56 -9.09 23.69
C MET A 161 -8.70 -8.98 22.66
N GLY A 162 -9.11 -7.76 22.29
CA GLY A 162 -10.11 -7.51 21.27
C GLY A 162 -9.59 -7.86 19.86
N ARG A 163 -10.46 -8.44 19.03
CA ARG A 163 -10.11 -8.77 17.63
C ARG A 163 -9.71 -7.53 16.82
N GLY A 164 -10.29 -6.37 17.13
CA GLY A 164 -9.97 -5.09 16.50
C GLY A 164 -8.49 -4.73 16.69
N HIS A 165 -8.06 -4.53 17.93
CA HIS A 165 -6.67 -4.20 18.23
C HIS A 165 -5.69 -5.26 17.70
N ARG A 166 -6.01 -6.56 17.82
CA ARG A 166 -5.16 -7.62 17.25
C ARG A 166 -5.03 -7.52 15.74
N THR A 167 -6.10 -7.15 15.03
CA THR A 167 -6.05 -6.92 13.57
C THR A 167 -5.18 -5.71 13.24
N TRP A 168 -5.31 -4.63 14.03
CA TRP A 168 -4.44 -3.45 13.89
C TRP A 168 -2.96 -3.80 14.10
N ALA A 169 -2.64 -4.53 15.17
CA ALA A 169 -1.29 -4.98 15.47
C ALA A 169 -0.75 -5.94 14.38
N SER A 170 -1.60 -6.83 13.86
CA SER A 170 -1.23 -7.70 12.75
C SER A 170 -0.92 -6.90 11.50
N LYS A 171 -1.75 -5.91 11.13
CA LYS A 171 -1.50 -5.06 9.96
C LYS A 171 -0.19 -4.27 10.08
N ARG A 172 0.14 -3.77 11.28
CA ARG A 172 1.44 -3.17 11.57
C ARG A 172 2.59 -4.15 11.31
N ALA A 173 2.52 -5.37 11.85
CA ALA A 173 3.58 -6.36 11.67
C ALA A 173 3.81 -6.74 10.19
N PHE A 174 2.76 -6.77 9.37
CA PHE A 174 2.89 -7.03 7.92
C PHE A 174 3.47 -5.83 7.18
N ALA A 175 3.11 -4.60 7.58
CA ALA A 175 3.74 -3.38 7.07
C ALA A 175 5.25 -3.35 7.39
N GLU A 176 5.62 -3.59 8.64
CA GLU A 176 7.03 -3.69 9.07
C GLU A 176 7.79 -4.76 8.27
N LYS A 177 7.16 -5.92 8.01
CA LYS A 177 7.75 -6.97 7.17
C LYS A 177 7.95 -6.53 5.70
N ILE A 178 7.01 -5.78 5.11
CA ILE A 178 7.22 -5.20 3.77
C ILE A 178 8.39 -4.22 3.77
N VAL A 179 8.52 -3.37 4.81
CA VAL A 179 9.67 -2.45 4.94
C VAL A 179 10.98 -3.22 5.02
N GLU A 180 11.05 -4.26 5.85
CA GLU A 180 12.22 -5.13 5.99
C GLU A 180 12.64 -5.73 4.63
N ILE A 181 11.71 -6.40 3.94
CA ILE A 181 11.96 -7.01 2.62
C ILE A 181 12.39 -5.95 1.61
N GLY A 182 11.69 -4.81 1.56
CA GLY A 182 12.00 -3.71 0.65
C GLY A 182 13.39 -3.14 0.87
N LYS A 183 13.78 -2.91 2.13
CA LYS A 183 15.13 -2.43 2.49
C LYS A 183 16.21 -3.44 2.14
N GLU A 184 15.94 -4.74 2.23
CA GLU A 184 16.87 -5.76 1.75
C GLU A 184 17.10 -5.70 0.25
N PHE A 185 16.03 -5.54 -0.54
CA PHE A 185 16.15 -5.40 -1.98
C PHE A 185 16.80 -4.09 -2.41
N GLU A 186 16.53 -2.98 -1.72
CA GLU A 186 17.20 -1.69 -1.95
C GLU A 186 18.73 -1.77 -1.76
N ARG A 187 19.23 -2.68 -0.91
CA ARG A 187 20.68 -2.93 -0.77
C ARG A 187 21.27 -3.76 -1.91
N LYS A 188 20.45 -4.51 -2.63
CA LYS A 188 20.87 -5.41 -3.73
C LYS A 188 20.79 -4.74 -5.09
N THR A 189 19.82 -3.84 -5.28
CA THR A 189 19.58 -3.15 -6.55
C THR A 189 18.91 -1.80 -6.31
N ASP A 190 19.24 -0.83 -7.15
CA ASP A 190 18.60 0.48 -7.25
C ASP A 190 17.20 0.43 -7.88
N ARG A 191 16.82 -0.69 -8.47
CA ARG A 191 15.52 -0.91 -9.15
C ARG A 191 14.36 -1.12 -8.20
N VAL A 192 14.61 -1.43 -6.92
CA VAL A 192 13.56 -1.63 -5.93
C VAL A 192 13.49 -0.43 -5.00
N ALA A 193 12.28 -0.03 -4.64
CA ALA A 193 12.00 0.95 -3.60
C ALA A 193 10.88 0.47 -2.70
N VAL A 194 10.88 0.92 -1.44
CA VAL A 194 9.79 0.65 -0.50
C VAL A 194 9.13 1.94 -0.06
N LEU A 195 7.81 1.95 -0.18
CA LEU A 195 6.94 3.00 0.33
C LEU A 195 6.29 2.51 1.62
N ASP A 196 6.79 3.03 2.76
CA ASP A 196 6.20 2.82 4.08
C ASP A 196 4.94 3.68 4.27
N PHE A 197 3.90 3.30 3.53
CA PHE A 197 2.61 3.98 3.56
C PHE A 197 1.93 3.87 4.93
N TRP A 198 2.08 2.74 5.64
CA TRP A 198 1.50 2.54 6.98
C TRP A 198 1.99 3.63 7.93
N THR A 199 3.31 3.86 7.98
CA THR A 199 3.88 4.91 8.82
C THR A 199 3.49 6.29 8.32
N ALA A 200 3.54 6.53 7.00
CA ALA A 200 3.23 7.84 6.41
C ALA A 200 1.79 8.29 6.72
N VAL A 201 0.80 7.43 6.48
CA VAL A 201 -0.61 7.74 6.74
C VAL A 201 -0.89 7.89 8.23
N THR A 202 -0.24 7.09 9.08
CA THR A 202 -0.40 7.17 10.53
C THR A 202 0.21 8.45 11.10
N LYS A 203 1.38 8.87 10.63
CA LYS A 203 2.00 10.15 11.02
C LYS A 203 1.11 11.33 10.65
N PHE A 204 0.62 11.35 9.42
CA PHE A 204 -0.28 12.39 8.95
C PHE A 204 -1.57 12.46 9.80
N ALA A 205 -2.16 11.31 10.14
CA ALA A 205 -3.32 11.25 11.02
C ALA A 205 -3.03 11.69 12.46
N CYS A 206 -1.83 11.41 12.99
CA CYS A 206 -1.43 11.89 14.32
C CYS A 206 -1.40 13.42 14.37
N GLU A 207 -0.79 14.05 13.36
CA GLU A 207 -0.68 15.51 13.27
C GLU A 207 -2.05 16.19 13.16
N GLU A 208 -2.96 15.59 12.40
CA GLU A 208 -4.29 16.18 12.18
C GLU A 208 -5.28 15.87 13.30
N LYS A 209 -5.40 14.61 13.72
CA LYS A 209 -6.44 14.16 14.65
C LYS A 209 -6.05 14.38 16.10
N VAL A 210 -4.76 14.45 16.40
CA VAL A 210 -4.24 14.58 17.77
C VAL A 210 -3.06 15.56 17.81
N PRO A 211 -3.24 16.84 17.40
CA PRO A 211 -2.16 17.82 17.31
C PRO A 211 -1.43 18.04 18.66
N GLU A 212 -2.14 17.92 19.78
CA GLU A 212 -1.58 18.01 21.14
C GLU A 212 -1.05 16.68 21.69
N GLY A 213 -1.21 15.57 20.95
CA GLY A 213 -0.77 14.23 21.34
C GLY A 213 0.75 14.06 21.38
N GLY A 214 1.46 15.05 20.84
CA GLY A 214 2.92 15.11 20.80
C GLY A 214 3.55 14.24 19.71
N GLY A 215 2.78 13.96 18.66
CA GLY A 215 3.24 13.28 17.46
C GLY A 215 3.22 11.75 17.54
N PHE A 216 3.57 11.14 16.40
CA PHE A 216 3.57 9.70 16.20
C PHE A 216 4.31 8.94 17.31
N ASP A 217 5.57 9.28 17.60
CA ASP A 217 6.40 8.52 18.54
C ASP A 217 5.80 8.50 19.96
N LYS A 218 5.26 9.63 20.44
CA LYS A 218 4.65 9.70 21.77
C LYS A 218 3.32 8.96 21.84
N LEU A 219 2.55 8.95 20.76
CA LEU A 219 1.30 8.19 20.69
C LEU A 219 1.59 6.69 20.57
N ASP A 220 2.64 6.29 19.85
CA ASP A 220 3.06 4.89 19.74
C ASP A 220 3.52 4.33 21.09
N LEU A 221 4.35 5.06 21.83
CA LEU A 221 4.76 4.69 23.19
C LEU A 221 3.58 4.55 24.16
N LYS A 222 2.47 5.23 23.90
CA LYS A 222 1.24 5.15 24.70
C LYS A 222 0.22 4.14 24.16
N GLU A 223 0.54 3.42 23.07
CA GLU A 223 -0.37 2.55 22.31
C GLU A 223 -1.64 3.27 21.81
N ARG A 224 -1.56 4.58 21.56
CA ARG A 224 -2.68 5.45 21.18
C ARG A 224 -2.60 5.98 19.75
N LEU A 225 -1.86 5.30 18.87
CA LEU A 225 -1.90 5.62 17.44
C LEU A 225 -3.34 5.51 16.90
N PRO A 226 -3.72 6.37 15.93
CA PRO A 226 -5.05 6.32 15.34
C PRO A 226 -5.45 4.93 14.85
N GLY A 227 -6.73 4.60 15.01
CA GLY A 227 -7.31 3.32 14.58
C GLY A 227 -6.89 2.10 15.40
N SER A 228 -6.10 2.24 16.47
CA SER A 228 -5.62 1.11 17.26
C SER A 228 -6.71 0.41 18.09
N GLY A 229 -7.88 1.03 18.24
CA GLY A 229 -8.96 0.56 19.11
C GLY A 229 -8.62 0.62 20.61
N MET A 230 -7.46 1.18 20.99
CA MET A 230 -7.06 1.31 22.39
C MET A 230 -7.84 2.43 23.09
N PRO A 231 -8.08 2.34 24.41
CA PRO A 231 -8.77 3.39 25.15
C PRO A 231 -8.09 4.77 24.99
N GLY A 232 -8.86 5.74 24.49
CA GLY A 232 -8.40 7.10 24.23
C GLY A 232 -7.56 7.26 22.95
N ALA A 233 -7.42 6.23 22.12
CA ALA A 233 -6.86 6.38 20.77
C ALA A 233 -7.86 7.09 19.86
N ALA A 234 -7.38 7.96 18.98
CA ALA A 234 -8.21 8.57 17.95
C ALA A 234 -8.60 7.55 16.88
N GLU A 235 -9.64 7.86 16.11
CA GLU A 235 -9.95 7.19 14.85
C GLU A 235 -9.33 8.00 13.70
N PHE A 236 -9.00 7.33 12.60
CA PHE A 236 -8.65 8.02 11.36
C PHE A 236 -9.85 8.76 10.77
N GLY A 237 -11.03 8.11 10.77
CA GLY A 237 -12.27 8.64 10.24
C GLY A 237 -12.47 8.43 8.73
N ARG A 238 -13.67 8.73 8.26
CA ARG A 238 -14.17 8.37 6.91
C ARG A 238 -13.43 9.00 5.74
N GLU A 239 -12.77 10.15 5.94
CA GLU A 239 -11.94 10.76 4.91
C GLU A 239 -10.71 9.91 4.59
N TYR A 240 -10.19 9.19 5.59
CA TYR A 240 -9.07 8.26 5.45
C TYR A 240 -9.56 6.88 5.04
N PHE A 241 -10.56 6.34 5.75
CA PHE A 241 -11.08 4.98 5.56
C PHE A 241 -12.61 4.95 5.55
N ILE A 242 -13.22 4.62 4.40
CA ILE A 242 -14.69 4.65 4.25
C ILE A 242 -15.40 3.58 5.09
N ASP A 243 -14.75 2.43 5.30
CA ASP A 243 -15.26 1.25 6.00
C ASP A 243 -14.24 0.68 7.00
N GLY A 244 -13.24 1.49 7.37
CA GLY A 244 -12.12 1.10 8.22
C GLY A 244 -10.95 0.41 7.49
N LEU A 245 -11.07 0.10 6.19
CA LEU A 245 -9.99 -0.49 5.39
C LEU A 245 -9.77 0.19 4.05
N HIS A 246 -10.83 0.39 3.26
CA HIS A 246 -10.73 1.02 1.95
C HIS A 246 -10.62 2.53 2.12
N PHE A 247 -9.80 3.16 1.28
CA PHE A 247 -9.52 4.57 1.44
C PHE A 247 -10.70 5.47 1.07
N GLY A 248 -10.87 6.53 1.86
CA GLY A 248 -11.54 7.74 1.40
C GLY A 248 -10.57 8.61 0.59
N SER A 249 -11.05 9.79 0.19
CA SER A 249 -10.29 10.75 -0.64
C SER A 249 -8.91 11.07 -0.07
N LYS A 250 -8.80 11.19 1.26
CA LYS A 250 -7.56 11.56 1.95
C LYS A 250 -6.54 10.42 2.03
N GLY A 251 -7.02 9.19 2.20
CA GLY A 251 -6.15 8.01 2.20
C GLY A 251 -5.40 7.86 0.88
N TYR A 252 -6.12 7.98 -0.25
CA TYR A 252 -5.49 7.96 -1.57
C TYR A 252 -4.69 9.21 -1.90
N GLU A 253 -5.10 10.39 -1.42
CA GLU A 253 -4.31 11.63 -1.60
C GLU A 253 -2.92 11.49 -0.98
N ILE A 254 -2.85 11.00 0.28
CA ILE A 254 -1.57 10.76 0.96
C ILE A 254 -0.77 9.70 0.20
N LEU A 255 -1.39 8.57 -0.17
CA LEU A 255 -0.71 7.50 -0.91
C LEU A 255 -0.12 8.03 -2.23
N THR A 256 -0.91 8.80 -2.97
CA THR A 256 -0.50 9.40 -4.24
C THR A 256 0.67 10.35 -4.03
N ARG A 257 0.59 11.25 -3.04
CA ARG A 257 1.67 12.20 -2.73
C ARG A 257 2.97 11.46 -2.41
N GLU A 258 2.93 10.48 -1.53
CA GLU A 258 4.11 9.72 -1.13
C GLU A 258 4.67 8.87 -2.29
N LEU A 259 3.78 8.29 -3.12
CA LEU A 259 4.18 7.53 -4.30
C LEU A 259 4.91 8.42 -5.32
N PHE A 260 4.36 9.59 -5.66
CA PHE A 260 5.02 10.53 -6.57
C PHE A 260 6.32 11.07 -5.99
N GLY A 261 6.35 11.41 -4.71
CA GLY A 261 7.56 11.87 -4.02
C GLY A 261 8.68 10.83 -4.10
N LEU A 262 8.38 9.56 -3.80
CA LEU A 262 9.35 8.47 -3.91
C LEU A 262 9.77 8.23 -5.36
N LEU A 263 8.81 8.12 -6.28
CA LEU A 263 9.04 7.80 -7.69
C LEU A 263 9.98 8.82 -8.33
N LEU A 264 9.65 10.11 -8.22
CA LEU A 264 10.37 11.17 -8.91
C LEU A 264 11.68 11.55 -8.21
N SER A 265 11.78 11.36 -6.89
CA SER A 265 13.06 11.56 -6.19
C SER A 265 14.05 10.45 -6.48
N LYS A 266 13.60 9.20 -6.61
CA LYS A 266 14.49 8.04 -6.76
C LYS A 266 14.83 7.76 -8.23
N TRP A 267 13.86 7.95 -9.13
CA TRP A 267 14.01 7.70 -10.56
C TRP A 267 13.50 8.90 -11.39
N PRO A 268 14.26 10.02 -11.44
CA PRO A 268 13.88 11.21 -12.21
C PRO A 268 13.66 10.93 -13.69
N GLU A 269 14.25 9.86 -14.24
CA GLU A 269 14.00 9.41 -15.61
C GLU A 269 12.53 9.02 -15.87
N LEU A 270 11.75 8.77 -14.82
CA LEU A 270 10.31 8.48 -14.90
C LEU A 270 9.42 9.73 -14.94
N GLU A 271 10.01 10.92 -14.99
CA GLU A 271 9.24 12.15 -15.24
C GLU A 271 8.50 12.09 -16.60
N LYS A 272 7.26 12.59 -16.64
CA LYS A 272 6.40 12.52 -17.84
C LYS A 272 7.03 13.16 -19.08
N GLN A 273 7.92 14.12 -18.89
CA GLN A 273 8.59 14.87 -19.96
C GLN A 273 9.53 13.99 -20.78
N ASN A 274 9.99 12.88 -20.21
CA ASN A 274 10.88 11.92 -20.87
C ASN A 274 10.15 10.96 -21.82
N PHE A 275 8.82 11.01 -21.87
CA PHE A 275 8.00 10.13 -22.71
C PHE A 275 7.20 10.95 -23.72
N PRO A 276 7.18 10.61 -25.02
CA PRO A 276 6.41 11.35 -26.02
C PRO A 276 4.90 11.19 -25.81
N LEU A 277 4.12 12.19 -26.24
CA LEU A 277 2.66 12.07 -26.31
C LEU A 277 2.28 10.97 -27.32
N ARG A 278 1.24 10.20 -27.00
CA ARG A 278 0.52 9.40 -27.99
C ARG A 278 -0.15 10.33 -29.01
N GLU A 279 0.04 10.03 -30.28
CA GLU A 279 -0.80 10.57 -31.36
C GLU A 279 -2.23 10.03 -31.24
#